data_AF-A0A943SLR6-F1
#
_entry.id   AF-A0A943SLR6-F1
#
_cell.length_a   1.000
_cell.length_b   1.000
_cell.length_c   1.000
_cell.angle_alpha   90.00
_cell.angle_beta   90.00
_cell.angle_gamma   90.00
#
_symmetry.space_group_name_H-M   'P 1'
#
loop_
_entity.id
_entity.type
_entity.pdbx_description
1 polymer ?
#
loop_
_entity_poly.entity_id
_entity_poly.type
_entity_poly.pdbx_seq_one_letter_code
_entity_poly.pdbx_strand_id
1 'polypeptide(L)' 'MKPGRRRKEEETLCWICQNAVPNRAGRGCNWSKHLKPVPGWRTRELGAEAADGYFVEECPLFLPEK' A
#
# COMPACT_ATOMS: atom_id res chain seq x y z
N MET A 1 3.76 32.56 -11.22
CA MET A 1 3.17 31.21 -11.20
C MET A 1 3.48 30.60 -9.83
N LYS A 2 2.48 30.28 -9.01
CA LYS A 2 2.72 29.68 -7.68
C LYS A 2 2.96 28.17 -7.89
N PRO A 3 4.12 27.60 -7.50
CA PRO A 3 4.31 26.17 -7.61
C PRO A 3 3.30 25.47 -6.69
N GLY A 4 2.65 24.45 -7.22
CA GLY A 4 1.47 23.82 -6.65
C GLY A 4 1.66 23.41 -5.19
N ARG A 5 0.56 23.47 -4.44
CA ARG A 5 0.43 22.77 -3.15
C ARG A 5 1.00 21.36 -3.34
N ARG A 6 2.05 21.02 -2.60
CA ARG A 6 2.47 19.63 -2.39
C ARG A 6 1.20 18.86 -2.06
N ARG A 7 0.79 17.94 -2.94
CA ARG A 7 -0.21 16.91 -2.60
C ARG A 7 0.32 16.32 -1.30
N LYS A 8 -0.44 16.47 -0.21
CA LYS A 8 -0.19 15.80 1.06
C LYS A 8 0.18 14.37 0.68
N GLU A 9 1.43 13.98 0.95
CA GLU A 9 2.02 12.74 0.45
C GLU A 9 1.01 11.64 0.67
N GLU A 10 0.37 11.19 -0.42
CA GLU A 10 -0.54 10.07 -0.36
C GLU A 10 0.36 8.89 -0.05
N GLU A 11 0.47 8.52 1.22
CA GLU A 11 1.16 7.29 1.61
C GLU A 11 0.29 6.12 1.16
N THR A 12 0.90 5.07 0.61
CA THR A 12 0.11 3.89 0.25
C THR A 12 -0.55 3.31 1.50
N LEU A 13 -1.79 2.82 1.38
CA LEU A 13 -2.57 2.26 2.50
C LEU A 13 -1.80 1.21 3.31
N CYS A 14 -0.82 0.54 2.71
CA CYS A 14 0.00 -0.45 3.39
C CYS A 14 0.81 0.14 4.55
N TRP A 15 1.22 1.41 4.49
CA TRP A 15 2.01 2.02 5.56
C TRP A 15 1.25 2.18 6.87
N ILE A 16 -0.08 2.29 6.80
CA ILE A 16 -0.96 2.51 7.96
C ILE A 16 -1.85 1.30 8.26
N CYS A 17 -1.52 0.13 7.70
CA CYS A 17 -2.32 -1.09 7.81
C CYS A 17 -1.68 -2.07 8.80
N GLN A 18 -2.44 -2.48 9.82
CA GLN A 18 -2.01 -3.52 10.78
C GLN A 18 -1.71 -4.87 10.12
N ASN A 19 -2.31 -5.15 8.96
CA ASN A 19 -2.07 -6.37 8.20
C ASN A 19 -0.88 -6.26 7.24
N ALA A 20 -0.28 -5.08 7.03
CA ALA A 20 0.78 -4.92 6.04
C ALA A 20 2.02 -5.73 6.37
N VAL A 21 2.50 -5.66 7.62
CA VAL A 21 3.71 -6.37 8.04
C VAL A 21 3.34 -7.76 8.56
N PRO A 22 3.89 -8.85 7.98
CA PRO A 22 3.73 -10.18 8.54
C PRO A 22 4.27 -10.25 9.98
N ASN A 23 3.50 -10.80 10.92
CA ASN A 23 3.95 -11.04 12.29
C ASN A 23 3.90 -12.53 12.65
N ARG A 24 4.59 -12.89 13.74
CA ARG A 24 4.64 -14.28 14.23
C ARG A 24 3.27 -14.85 14.63
N ALA A 25 2.27 -14.01 14.86
CA ALA A 25 0.90 -14.43 15.16
C ALA A 25 0.09 -14.80 13.90
N GLY A 26 0.72 -14.85 12.72
CA GLY A 26 0.07 -15.23 11.46
C GLY A 26 -0.72 -14.10 10.80
N ARG A 27 -0.70 -12.89 11.35
CA ARG A 27 -1.23 -11.70 10.65
C ARG A 27 -0.23 -11.28 9.58
N GLY A 28 -0.73 -10.91 8.41
CA GLY A 28 0.07 -10.59 7.25
C GLY A 28 -0.79 -10.72 6.00
N CYS A 29 -0.98 -9.62 5.31
CA CYS A 29 -1.84 -9.58 4.14
C CYS A 29 -1.15 -10.33 2.99
N ASN A 30 -1.92 -11.05 2.18
CA ASN A 30 -1.35 -11.95 1.16
C ASN A 30 -0.42 -11.21 0.17
N TRP A 31 -0.65 -9.91 -0.07
CA TRP A 31 0.27 -9.11 -0.88
C TRP A 31 1.67 -8.97 -0.24
N SER A 32 1.81 -8.85 1.09
CA SER A 32 3.14 -8.67 1.71
C SER A 32 3.96 -9.97 1.73
N LYS A 33 3.28 -11.12 1.58
CA LYS A 33 3.92 -12.42 1.37
C LYS A 33 4.43 -12.61 -0.06
N HIS A 34 3.72 -12.06 -1.05
CA HIS A 34 3.99 -12.32 -2.47
C HIS A 34 4.47 -11.09 -3.26
N LEU A 35 4.56 -9.93 -2.61
CA LEU A 35 4.84 -8.60 -3.18
C LEU A 35 4.02 -8.30 -4.45
N LYS A 36 2.77 -8.78 -4.48
CA LYS A 36 1.86 -8.62 -5.62
C LYS A 36 0.45 -8.23 -5.16
N PRO A 37 -0.27 -7.39 -5.93
CA PRO A 37 -1.68 -7.13 -5.67
C PRO A 37 -2.46 -8.44 -5.65
N VAL A 38 -3.39 -8.55 -4.72
CA VAL A 38 -4.30 -9.69 -4.63
C VAL A 38 -5.67 -9.33 -5.20
N PRO A 39 -6.48 -10.31 -5.64
CA PRO A 39 -7.80 -10.02 -6.20
C PRO A 39 -8.64 -9.11 -5.29
N GLY A 40 -9.26 -8.08 -5.88
CA GLY A 40 -10.09 -7.10 -5.16
C GLY A 40 -9.34 -5.87 -4.62
N TRP A 41 -8.03 -5.78 -4.83
CA TRP A 41 -7.27 -4.56 -4.54
C TRP A 41 -7.36 -3.55 -5.68
N ARG A 42 -7.42 -2.25 -5.35
CA ARG A 42 -7.15 -1.19 -6.32
C ARG A 42 -5.73 -0.69 -6.11
N THR A 43 -4.87 -0.97 -7.08
CA THR A 43 -3.46 -0.58 -7.06
C THR A 43 -3.08 0.13 -8.36
N ARG A 44 -2.16 1.09 -8.27
CA ARG A 44 -1.47 1.65 -9.43
C ARG A 44 0.02 1.32 -9.35
N GLU A 45 0.65 1.06 -10.49
CA GLU A 45 2.08 0.81 -10.55
C GLU A 45 2.83 2.12 -10.27
N LEU A 46 3.79 2.06 -9.35
CA LEU A 46 4.79 3.10 -9.19
C LEU A 46 5.78 2.87 -10.33
N GLY A 47 5.75 3.74 -11.35
CA GLY A 47 6.45 3.52 -12.61
C GLY A 47 7.95 3.23 -12.45
N ALA A 48 8.61 2.87 -13.56
CA ALA A 48 9.97 2.28 -13.60
C ALA A 48 11.08 2.96 -12.75
N GLU A 49 10.92 4.24 -12.40
CA GLU A 49 11.86 4.98 -11.54
C GLU A 49 11.72 4.63 -10.04
N ALA A 50 10.57 4.11 -9.63
CA ALA A 50 10.22 3.79 -8.25
C ALA A 50 10.08 2.28 -8.07
N ALA A 51 11.20 1.57 -8.21
CA ALA A 51 11.45 0.20 -7.75
C ALA A 51 10.22 -0.72 -7.75
N ASP A 52 9.84 -1.28 -8.91
CA ASP A 52 8.85 -2.36 -9.13
C ASP A 52 7.78 -2.51 -8.03
N GLY A 53 7.11 -1.40 -7.73
CA GLY A 53 6.26 -1.25 -6.55
C GLY A 53 4.81 -0.95 -6.93
N TYR A 54 3.89 -1.34 -6.04
CA TYR A 54 2.47 -1.03 -6.19
C TYR A 54 2.05 0.00 -5.15
N PHE A 55 1.38 1.06 -5.61
CA PHE A 55 0.68 2.00 -4.76
C PHE A 55 -0.74 1.49 -4.54
N VAL A 56 -1.05 1.14 -3.30
CA VAL A 56 -2.33 0.57 -2.90
C VAL A 56 -3.29 1.67 -2.47
N GLU A 57 -4.35 1.84 -3.25
CA GLU A 57 -5.41 2.82 -3.04
C GLU A 57 -6.61 2.23 -2.29
N GLU A 58 -6.93 0.96 -2.54
CA GLU A 58 -7.99 0.24 -1.82
C GLU A 58 -7.59 -1.22 -1.54
N CYS A 59 -7.88 -1.69 -0.33
CA CYS A 59 -7.61 -3.05 0.11
C CYS A 59 -8.79 -3.57 0.97
N PRO A 60 -9.46 -4.68 0.59
CA PRO A 60 -10.56 -5.28 1.35
C PRO A 60 -10.14 -5.88 2.70
N LEU A 61 -8.84 -6.13 2.89
CA LEU A 61 -8.25 -6.61 4.14
C LEU A 61 -7.59 -5.49 4.94
N PHE A 62 -7.86 -4.23 4.57
CA PHE A 62 -7.27 -3.07 5.23
C PHE A 62 -7.80 -2.97 6.65
N LEU A 63 -6.87 -2.95 7.62
CA LEU A 63 -7.16 -2.70 9.01
C LEU A 63 -6.33 -1.48 9.44
N PRO A 64 -6.95 -0.31 9.67
CA PRO A 64 -6.21 0.88 10.09
C PRO A 64 -5.55 0.63 11.45
N GLU A 65 -4.33 1.15 11.66
CA GLU A 65 -3.75 1.24 13.00
C GLU A 65 -4.66 2.07 13.92
N LYS A 66 -4.87 1.59 15.16
CA LYS A 66 -5.76 2.22 16.15
C LYS A 66 -5.18 3.51 16.71
#